data_AF-A0A3C0Z580-F1
#
_entry.id   AF-A0A3C0Z580-F1
#
_cell.length_a   1.000
_cell.length_b   1.000
_cell.length_c   1.000
_cell.angle_alpha   90.00
_cell.angle_beta   90.00
_cell.angle_gamma   90.00
#
_symmetry.space_group_name_H-M   'P 1'
#
loop_
_entity.id
_entity.type
_entity.pdbx_description
1 polymer ?
#
loop_
_entity_poly.entity_id
_entity_poly.type
_entity_poly.pdbx_seq_one_letter_code
_entity_poly.pdbx_strand_id
1 'polypeptide(L)' 'MSFLDQIDSIKLPQHIAIIMDGNGRWAKQKGKLRVFGHQNGV' A
#
# COMPACT_ATOMS: atom_id res chain seq x y z
N MET A 1 -2.72 17.13 -16.98
CA MET A 1 -3.62 15.97 -16.84
C MET A 1 -3.15 15.16 -15.66
N SER A 2 -4.08 14.82 -14.77
CA SER A 2 -3.83 13.92 -13.66
C SER A 2 -3.70 12.47 -14.17
N PHE A 3 -3.17 11.57 -13.35
CA PHE A 3 -3.19 10.13 -13.68
C PHE A 3 -4.62 9.58 -13.77
N LEU A 4 -5.58 10.18 -13.07
CA LEU A 4 -6.97 9.76 -13.11
C LEU A 4 -7.61 10.05 -14.47
N ASP A 5 -7.19 11.12 -15.14
CA ASP A 5 -7.72 11.52 -16.46
C ASP A 5 -7.36 10.52 -17.57
N GLN A 6 -6.40 9.62 -17.31
CA GLN A 6 -5.90 8.63 -18.27
C GLN A 6 -6.52 7.23 -18.06
N ILE A 7 -7.37 7.06 -17.04
CA ILE A 7 -7.97 5.77 -16.70
C ILE A 7 -9.26 5.54 -17.50
N ASP A 8 -9.31 4.43 -18.21
CA ASP A 8 -10.53 3.95 -18.85
C ASP A 8 -11.44 3.27 -17.82
N SER A 9 -12.51 3.96 -17.42
CA SER A 9 -13.46 3.50 -16.40
C SER A 9 -14.19 2.21 -16.77
N ILE A 10 -14.31 1.88 -18.07
CA ILE A 10 -15.00 0.66 -18.53
C ILE A 10 -14.14 -0.59 -18.26
N LYS A 11 -12.82 -0.44 -18.18
CA LYS A 11 -11.86 -1.55 -18.00
C LYS A 11 -11.42 -1.77 -16.56
N LEU A 12 -12.02 -1.06 -15.60
CA LEU A 12 -11.64 -1.21 -14.20
C LEU A 12 -12.05 -2.58 -13.64
N PRO A 13 -11.21 -3.20 -12.78
CA PRO A 13 -11.61 -4.40 -12.07
C PRO A 13 -12.79 -4.10 -11.15
N GLN A 14 -13.79 -4.99 -11.13
CA GLN A 14 -14.96 -4.86 -10.26
C GLN A 14 -14.65 -5.08 -8.79
N HIS A 15 -13.57 -5.81 -8.48
CA HIS A 15 -13.15 -6.13 -7.13
C HIS A 15 -11.62 -6.15 -7.05
N ILE A 16 -11.08 -5.54 -6.00
CA ILE A 16 -9.65 -5.51 -5.71
C ILE A 16 -9.45 -6.01 -4.29
N ALA A 17 -8.54 -6.97 -4.13
CA ALA A 17 -8.03 -7.38 -2.84
C ALA A 17 -6.55 -7.00 -2.73
N ILE A 18 -6.15 -6.43 -1.60
CA ILE A 18 -4.77 -6.00 -1.34
C ILE A 18 -4.26 -6.68 -0.08
N ILE A 19 -3.11 -7.34 -0.18
CA ILE A 19 -2.41 -7.90 0.97
C ILE A 19 -1.33 -6.91 1.38
N MET A 20 -1.48 -6.31 2.56
CA MET A 20 -0.51 -5.37 3.10
C MET A 20 0.59 -6.12 3.87
N ASP A 21 1.60 -6.62 3.15
CA ASP A 21 2.83 -7.21 3.74
C ASP A 21 3.99 -6.20 3.76
N GLY A 22 4.98 -6.44 4.62
CA GLY A 22 6.26 -5.73 4.59
C GLY A 22 6.45 -4.71 5.71
N ASN A 23 5.43 -4.42 6.51
CA ASN A 23 5.51 -3.47 7.63
C ASN A 23 6.66 -3.77 8.59
N GLY A 24 6.87 -5.05 8.94
CA GLY A 24 8.00 -5.46 9.77
C GLY A 24 9.37 -5.26 9.10
N ARG A 25 9.48 -5.49 7.78
CA ARG A 25 10.71 -5.25 7.01
C ARG A 25 11.01 -3.75 6.91
N TRP A 26 9.99 -2.94 6.67
CA TRP A 26 10.09 -1.48 6.65
C TRP A 26 10.57 -0.92 7.99
N ALA A 27 10.04 -1.41 9.12
CA ALA A 27 10.47 -0.99 10.44
C ALA A 27 11.94 -1.33 10.70
N LYS A 28 12.36 -2.55 10.34
CA LYS A 28 13.74 -3.02 10.49
C LYS A 28 14.73 -2.17 9.70
N GLN A 29 14.41 -1.81 8.45
CA GLN A 29 15.28 -0.95 7.61
C GLN A 29 15.50 0.44 8.22
N LYS A 30 14.57 0.92 9.05
CA LYS A 30 14.65 2.21 9.74
C LYS A 30 15.22 2.10 11.17
N GLY A 31 15.73 0.92 11.56
CA GLY A 31 16.22 0.68 12.93
C GLY A 31 15.13 0.71 14.00
N LYS A 32 13.86 0.51 13.61
CA LYS A 32 12.70 0.57 14.51
C LYS A 32 12.20 -0.82 14.87
N LEU A 33 11.52 -0.93 16.02
CA LEU A 33 10.78 -2.13 16.42
C LEU A 33 9.63 -2.42 15.43
N ARG A 34 9.27 -3.69 15.23
CA ARG A 34 8.22 -4.12 14.27
C ARG A 34 6.87 -3.44 14.49
N VAL A 35 6.52 -3.14 15.75
CA VAL A 35 5.28 -2.43 16.11
C VAL A 35 5.15 -1.09 15.38
N PHE A 36 6.25 -0.36 15.20
CA PHE A 36 6.23 0.89 14.43
C PHE A 36 5.84 0.67 12.97
N GLY A 37 6.24 -0.46 12.37
CA GLY A 37 5.82 -0.80 11.03
C GLY A 37 4.32 -1.00 10.93
N HIS A 38 3.72 -1.68 11.91
CA HIS A 38 2.26 -1.86 11.96
C HIS A 38 1.53 -0.53 12.15
N GLN A 39 2.01 0.34 13.04
CA GLN A 39 1.42 1.68 13.23
C GLN A 39 1.49 2.56 11.98
N ASN A 40 2.50 2.37 11.11
CA ASN A 40 2.62 3.13 9.86
C ASN A 40 1.80 2.53 8.71
N GLY A 41 1.33 1.28 8.87
CA GLY A 41 0.48 0.61 7.89
C GLY A 41 -1.01 0.64 8.22
N VAL A 42 -1.39 1.39 9.26
CA VAL A 42 -2.78 1.64 9.69
C VAL A 42 -3.15 3.07 9.32
#